data_AF-A0A1E5SU68-F1
#
_entry.id   AF-A0A1E5SU68-F1
#
_cell.length_a   1.000
_cell.length_b   1.000
_cell.length_c   1.000
_cell.angle_alpha   90.00
_cell.angle_beta   90.00
_cell.angle_gamma   90.00
#
_symmetry.space_group_name_H-M   'P 1'
#
loop_
_entity.id
_entity.type
_entity.pdbx_description
1 polymer ?
#
loop_
_entity_poly.entity_id
_entity_poly.type
_entity_poly.pdbx_seq_one_letter_code
_entity_poly.pdbx_strand_id
1 'polypeptide(L)'
;MPFENGLAYQNKVMKFFKPFFIFSSLLILIVSCGKDEDQEAPDPFTFSETQLLQMHNGDQKVWHITEFYEDYEEGIKSDLEACLLDETYTFLSTEREVLVEHGQTSCYWTDPEVQFGGAVYTYYPESGDLFLDFSIAEGKGTSTSATLWILRLIELTPNRMVFANGVPENRQRAVVFEVN
;
A
#
# COMPACT_ATOMS: atom_id res chain seq x y z
N MET A 1 6.77 -21.41 97.72
CA MET A 1 5.93 -20.40 98.42
C MET A 1 6.32 -19.04 97.87
N PRO A 2 5.41 -18.12 97.50
CA PRO A 2 4.06 -18.22 96.95
C PRO A 2 4.00 -17.69 95.46
N PHE A 3 3.00 -18.07 94.65
CA PHE A 3 1.90 -17.23 94.10
C PHE A 3 2.32 -16.30 92.92
N GLU A 4 1.60 -16.03 91.84
CA GLU A 4 0.26 -16.37 91.34
C GLU A 4 0.18 -15.84 89.88
N ASN A 5 -0.47 -16.58 88.98
CA ASN A 5 -1.60 -16.18 88.13
C ASN A 5 -1.81 -14.65 87.89
N GLY A 6 -2.07 -14.13 86.69
CA GLY A 6 -2.91 -14.62 85.60
C GLY A 6 -3.83 -13.48 85.11
N LEU A 7 -4.39 -13.62 83.90
CA LEU A 7 -5.68 -13.09 83.40
C LEU A 7 -5.84 -11.55 83.32
N ALA A 8 -6.09 -10.92 82.17
CA ALA A 8 -7.21 -10.98 81.21
C ALA A 8 -7.98 -9.63 81.22
N TYR A 9 -8.69 -9.38 80.11
CA TYR A 9 -9.92 -8.55 79.99
C TYR A 9 -9.86 -7.08 79.47
N GLN A 10 -10.03 -6.98 78.14
CA GLN A 10 -11.07 -6.25 77.36
C GLN A 10 -11.42 -4.76 77.55
N ASN A 11 -11.74 -4.17 76.38
CA ASN A 11 -12.69 -3.10 76.04
C ASN A 11 -12.23 -1.62 75.95
N LYS A 12 -11.85 -1.25 74.72
CA LYS A 12 -12.57 -0.33 73.80
C LYS A 12 -13.26 0.90 74.41
N VAL A 13 -12.71 2.10 74.15
CA VAL A 13 -13.49 3.31 73.84
C VAL A 13 -12.76 4.12 72.77
N MET A 14 -13.48 4.46 71.71
CA MET A 14 -13.04 5.21 70.53
C MET A 14 -13.33 6.69 70.71
N LYS A 15 -12.43 7.59 70.27
CA LYS A 15 -12.74 8.82 69.48
C LYS A 15 -11.51 9.69 69.20
N PHE A 16 -11.33 9.95 67.90
CA PHE A 16 -11.00 11.23 67.23
C PHE A 16 -9.94 12.16 67.83
N PHE A 17 -8.86 12.40 67.09
CA PHE A 17 -8.59 13.70 66.41
C PHE A 17 -7.31 13.58 65.54
N LYS A 18 -7.35 14.18 64.34
CA LYS A 18 -6.35 14.06 63.24
C LYS A 18 -4.96 14.61 63.60
N PRO A 19 -3.85 13.94 63.23
CA PRO A 19 -2.54 14.58 63.16
C PRO A 19 -2.21 15.03 61.73
N PHE A 20 -1.82 16.29 61.62
CA PHE A 20 -1.17 16.89 60.47
C PHE A 20 0.35 16.69 60.67
N PHE A 21 0.98 15.84 59.88
CA PHE A 21 2.45 15.75 59.84
C PHE A 21 2.90 15.51 58.40
N ILE A 22 3.47 16.56 57.82
CA ILE A 22 4.13 16.59 56.52
C ILE A 22 5.46 15.86 56.69
N PHE A 23 5.61 14.69 56.08
CA PHE A 23 6.89 14.01 55.92
C PHE A 23 7.29 14.10 54.44
N SER A 24 8.24 15.00 54.20
CA SER A 24 8.97 15.13 52.94
C SER A 24 9.81 13.88 52.72
N SER A 25 9.29 12.95 51.90
CA SER A 25 10.04 11.81 51.39
C SER A 25 10.21 11.96 49.89
N LEU A 26 11.43 12.36 49.53
CA LEU A 26 12.00 12.44 48.20
C LEU A 26 11.84 11.08 47.48
N LEU A 27 10.83 10.93 46.62
CA LEU A 27 10.72 9.81 45.69
C LEU A 27 11.38 10.24 44.37
N ILE A 28 12.60 9.76 44.17
CA ILE A 28 13.33 9.83 42.91
C ILE A 28 12.51 9.04 41.88
N LEU A 29 11.76 9.76 41.04
CA LEU A 29 11.17 9.21 39.83
C LEU A 29 12.32 8.94 38.87
N ILE A 30 12.82 7.71 38.86
CA ILE A 30 13.49 7.16 37.68
C ILE A 30 12.46 7.13 36.55
N VAL A 31 12.38 8.22 35.80
CA VAL A 31 11.72 8.23 34.49
C VAL A 31 12.56 7.31 33.61
N SER A 32 12.14 6.05 33.51
CA SER A 32 12.56 5.18 32.43
C SER A 32 12.06 5.84 31.15
N CYS A 33 12.95 6.58 30.48
CA CYS A 33 12.78 7.01 29.11
C CYS A 33 12.85 5.73 28.26
N GLY A 34 11.76 4.97 28.25
CA GLY A 34 11.51 4.03 27.18
C GLY A 34 11.51 4.87 25.93
N LYS A 35 12.43 4.60 25.00
CA LYS A 35 12.23 5.02 23.63
C LYS A 35 10.92 4.36 23.23
N ASP A 36 9.87 5.16 23.11
CA ASP A 36 8.71 4.75 22.35
C ASP A 36 9.28 4.43 20.96
N GLU A 37 9.41 3.14 20.67
CA GLU A 37 9.60 2.69 19.30
C GLU A 37 8.34 3.15 18.59
N ASP A 38 8.44 4.29 17.90
CA ASP A 38 7.41 4.78 17.00
C ASP A 38 7.08 3.62 16.05
N GLN A 39 6.00 2.90 16.35
CA GLN A 39 5.45 1.90 15.44
C GLN A 39 4.97 2.67 14.22
N GLU A 40 5.81 2.69 13.20
CA GLU A 40 5.48 3.22 11.89
C GLU A 40 4.16 2.57 11.46
N ALA A 41 3.17 3.40 11.14
CA ALA A 41 1.86 2.89 10.73
C ALA A 41 2.05 1.97 9.51
N PRO A 42 1.30 0.86 9.41
CA PRO A 42 1.42 -0.04 8.27
C PRO A 42 1.23 0.73 6.96
N ASP A 43 2.14 0.53 5.99
CA ASP A 43 1.97 1.09 4.65
C ASP A 43 0.65 0.57 4.05
N PRO A 44 -0.30 1.45 3.69
CA PRO A 44 -1.59 1.02 3.17
C PRO A 44 -1.50 0.35 1.78
N PHE A 45 -0.33 0.33 1.14
CA PHE A 45 -0.10 -0.25 -0.20
C PHE A 45 0.71 -1.56 -0.16
N THR A 46 0.72 -2.24 0.98
CA THR A 46 1.26 -3.61 1.12
C THR A 46 0.19 -4.64 0.75
N PHE A 47 0.50 -5.53 -0.19
CA PHE A 47 -0.39 -6.60 -0.64
C PHE A 47 0.18 -7.98 -0.31
N SER A 48 -0.68 -8.91 0.10
CA SER A 48 -0.31 -10.32 0.28
C SER A 48 -0.40 -11.10 -1.03
N GLU A 49 0.36 -12.19 -1.15
CA GLU A 49 0.28 -13.11 -2.30
C GLU A 49 -1.15 -13.60 -2.57
N THR A 50 -1.94 -13.82 -1.52
CA THR A 50 -3.34 -14.23 -1.66
C THR A 50 -4.21 -13.14 -2.28
N GLN A 51 -3.95 -11.86 -1.96
CA GLN A 51 -4.64 -10.75 -2.61
C GLN A 51 -4.27 -10.65 -4.09
N LEU A 52 -3.01 -10.92 -4.45
CA LEU A 52 -2.53 -10.87 -5.84
C LEU A 52 -3.21 -11.90 -6.75
N LEU A 53 -3.80 -12.96 -6.20
CA LEU A 53 -4.65 -13.88 -6.97
C LEU A 53 -5.81 -13.15 -7.68
N GLN A 54 -6.23 -11.97 -7.20
CA GLN A 54 -7.27 -11.16 -7.85
C GLN A 54 -6.86 -10.66 -9.24
N MET A 55 -5.55 -10.56 -9.52
CA MET A 55 -5.01 -10.11 -10.80
C MET A 55 -5.27 -11.11 -11.93
N HIS A 56 -5.34 -12.41 -11.64
CA HIS A 56 -5.50 -13.47 -12.64
C HIS A 56 -6.60 -14.49 -12.29
N ASN A 57 -7.29 -14.32 -11.16
CA ASN A 57 -8.37 -15.19 -10.64
C ASN A 57 -8.05 -16.70 -10.66
N GLY A 58 -6.81 -17.06 -10.35
CA GLY A 58 -6.35 -18.46 -10.28
C GLY A 58 -5.81 -19.06 -11.60
N ASP A 59 -6.05 -18.43 -12.75
CA ASP A 59 -5.50 -18.90 -14.04
C ASP A 59 -5.11 -17.72 -14.93
N GLN A 60 -6.10 -17.06 -15.53
CA GLN A 60 -5.91 -15.83 -16.29
C GLN A 60 -7.08 -14.88 -16.08
N LYS A 61 -6.82 -13.58 -16.25
CA LYS A 61 -7.86 -12.57 -16.21
C LYS A 61 -7.57 -11.43 -17.16
N VAL A 62 -8.63 -11.02 -17.85
CA VAL A 62 -8.62 -9.92 -18.80
C VAL A 62 -8.99 -8.63 -18.09
N TRP A 63 -8.21 -7.58 -18.37
CA TRP A 63 -8.36 -6.24 -17.85
C TRP A 63 -8.30 -5.25 -19.00
N HIS A 64 -8.97 -4.12 -18.82
CA HIS A 64 -8.93 -3.00 -19.74
C HIS A 64 -8.47 -1.75 -18.99
N ILE A 65 -7.60 -0.97 -19.61
CA ILE A 65 -7.32 0.37 -19.10
C ILE A 65 -8.57 1.20 -19.32
N THR A 66 -9.12 1.77 -18.25
CA THR A 66 -10.25 2.71 -18.34
C THR A 66 -9.81 4.14 -18.17
N GLU A 67 -8.63 4.36 -17.56
CA GLU A 67 -8.06 5.69 -17.34
C GLU A 67 -6.53 5.66 -17.34
N PHE A 68 -5.92 6.69 -17.95
CA PHE A 68 -4.46 6.91 -17.91
C PHE A 68 -4.12 8.37 -17.62
N TYR A 69 -3.39 8.60 -16.52
CA TYR A 69 -3.14 9.92 -15.96
C TYR A 69 -1.70 10.38 -16.16
N GLU A 70 -1.53 11.66 -16.49
CA GLU A 70 -0.27 12.38 -16.37
C GLU A 70 -0.05 12.83 -14.92
N ASP A 71 -1.14 13.29 -14.28
CA ASP A 71 -1.22 13.67 -12.86
C ASP A 71 -2.51 13.09 -12.25
N TYR A 72 -2.36 12.11 -11.36
CA TYR A 72 -3.47 11.36 -10.79
C TYR A 72 -4.16 12.14 -9.67
N GLU A 73 -3.41 12.89 -8.87
CA GLU A 73 -3.97 13.67 -7.77
C GLU A 73 -4.78 14.87 -8.28
N GLU A 74 -4.30 15.52 -9.35
CA GLU A 74 -5.03 16.63 -10.00
C GLU A 74 -6.05 16.15 -11.06
N GLY A 75 -6.11 14.84 -11.33
CA GLY A 75 -7.04 14.23 -12.29
C GLY A 75 -6.76 14.59 -13.76
N ILE A 76 -5.52 14.92 -14.10
CA ILE A 76 -5.08 15.29 -15.45
C ILE A 76 -4.80 14.03 -16.26
N LYS A 77 -5.63 13.79 -17.29
CA LYS A 77 -5.48 12.68 -18.23
C LYS A 77 -4.27 12.88 -19.13
N SER A 78 -3.62 11.78 -19.50
CA SER A 78 -2.51 11.78 -20.44
C SER A 78 -3.01 11.91 -21.88
N ASP A 79 -2.27 12.61 -22.74
CA ASP A 79 -2.55 12.66 -24.18
C ASP A 79 -2.42 11.28 -24.87
N LEU A 80 -1.79 10.32 -24.20
CA LEU A 80 -1.65 8.93 -24.65
C LEU A 80 -2.84 8.05 -24.26
N GLU A 81 -3.81 8.53 -23.48
CA GLU A 81 -4.91 7.72 -22.96
C GLU A 81 -5.68 7.03 -24.09
N ALA A 82 -6.01 7.75 -25.17
CA ALA A 82 -6.85 7.23 -26.24
C ALA A 82 -6.31 5.95 -26.91
N CYS A 83 -4.99 5.79 -27.02
CA CYS A 83 -4.38 4.58 -27.61
C CYS A 83 -4.30 3.40 -26.64
N LEU A 84 -4.49 3.62 -25.34
CA LEU A 84 -4.42 2.59 -24.32
C LEU A 84 -5.81 2.04 -23.96
N LEU A 85 -6.85 2.87 -24.14
CA LEU A 85 -8.24 2.49 -23.81
C LEU A 85 -8.81 1.40 -24.72
N ASP A 86 -8.27 1.22 -25.93
CA ASP A 86 -8.72 0.19 -26.87
C ASP A 86 -7.83 -1.07 -26.87
N GLU A 87 -6.86 -1.15 -25.95
CA GLU A 87 -6.02 -2.33 -25.73
C GLU A 87 -6.66 -3.30 -24.73
N THR A 88 -6.21 -4.56 -24.79
CA THR A 88 -6.63 -5.62 -23.88
C THR A 88 -5.43 -6.24 -23.19
N TYR A 89 -5.53 -6.40 -21.87
CA TYR A 89 -4.44 -6.87 -21.02
C TYR A 89 -4.81 -8.17 -20.31
N THR A 90 -4.10 -9.26 -20.60
CA THR A 90 -4.34 -10.55 -19.96
C THR A 90 -3.22 -10.87 -18.98
N PHE A 91 -3.55 -10.85 -17.69
CA PHE A 91 -2.66 -11.27 -16.61
C PHE A 91 -2.77 -12.78 -16.42
N LEU A 92 -1.63 -13.46 -16.45
CA LEU A 92 -1.52 -14.90 -16.31
C LEU A 92 -1.00 -15.29 -14.92
N SER A 93 -1.42 -16.44 -14.41
CA SER A 93 -0.93 -16.99 -13.14
C SER A 93 0.48 -17.58 -13.25
N THR A 94 0.88 -17.97 -14.46
CA THR A 94 2.12 -18.70 -14.72
C THR A 94 3.28 -17.81 -15.14
N GLU A 95 2.98 -16.59 -15.59
CA GLU A 95 3.92 -15.69 -16.23
C GLU A 95 3.77 -14.28 -15.69
N ARG A 96 4.89 -13.55 -15.59
CA ARG A 96 4.90 -12.16 -15.14
C ARG A 96 4.69 -11.16 -16.28
N GLU A 97 4.86 -11.63 -17.51
CA GLU A 97 4.56 -10.86 -18.71
C GLU A 97 3.05 -10.88 -18.93
N VAL A 98 2.47 -9.70 -19.04
CA VAL A 98 1.07 -9.50 -19.36
C VAL A 98 0.93 -9.56 -20.87
N LEU A 99 0.00 -10.37 -21.36
CA LEU A 99 -0.28 -10.43 -22.79
C LEU A 99 -1.06 -9.17 -23.18
N VAL A 100 -0.51 -8.39 -24.11
CA VAL A 100 -1.14 -7.15 -24.60
C VAL A 100 -1.65 -7.40 -26.02
N GLU A 101 -2.95 -7.23 -26.20
CA GLU A 101 -3.57 -7.19 -27.53
C GLU A 101 -3.80 -5.73 -27.91
N HIS A 102 -3.09 -5.29 -28.94
CA HIS A 102 -3.15 -3.91 -29.41
C HIS A 102 -4.50 -3.54 -30.00
N GLY A 103 -4.93 -2.31 -29.68
CA GLY A 103 -6.11 -1.68 -30.24
C GLY A 103 -5.91 -1.23 -31.69
N GLN A 104 -6.75 -0.29 -32.13
CA GLN A 104 -6.67 0.31 -33.47
C GLN A 104 -6.06 1.71 -33.44
N THR A 105 -5.97 2.31 -32.25
CA THR A 105 -5.50 3.67 -32.06
C THR A 105 -4.01 3.64 -31.74
N SER A 106 -3.23 4.35 -32.55
CA SER A 106 -1.79 4.48 -32.34
C SER A 106 -1.44 5.66 -31.43
N CYS A 107 -0.39 5.51 -30.63
CA CYS A 107 0.02 6.43 -29.58
C CYS A 107 0.87 7.61 -30.06
N TYR A 108 1.78 7.39 -31.01
CA TYR A 108 2.74 8.41 -31.46
C TYR A 108 2.59 8.78 -32.93
N TRP A 109 2.16 7.85 -33.78
CA TRP A 109 2.00 8.06 -35.21
C TRP A 109 0.62 7.67 -35.70
N THR A 110 0.12 8.32 -36.75
CA THR A 110 -1.19 7.98 -37.35
C THR A 110 -1.21 6.61 -38.06
N ASP A 111 -0.05 6.09 -38.43
CA ASP A 111 0.10 4.82 -39.18
C ASP A 111 1.53 4.29 -38.96
N PRO A 112 1.80 3.70 -37.78
CA PRO A 112 3.08 3.09 -37.47
C PRO A 112 3.24 1.76 -38.21
N GLU A 113 4.47 1.46 -38.63
CA GLU A 113 4.81 0.18 -39.26
C GLU A 113 4.98 -0.94 -38.22
N VAL A 114 5.34 -0.55 -37.00
CA VAL A 114 5.54 -1.45 -35.85
C VAL A 114 4.91 -0.82 -34.62
N GLN A 115 4.19 -1.61 -33.85
CA GLN A 115 3.64 -1.25 -32.54
C GLN A 115 4.05 -2.31 -31.52
N PHE A 116 4.36 -1.86 -30.31
CA PHE A 116 4.74 -2.71 -29.19
C PHE A 116 4.17 -2.13 -27.89
N GLY A 117 3.55 -3.00 -27.11
CA GLY A 117 3.02 -2.72 -25.79
C GLY A 117 3.53 -3.81 -24.86
N GLY A 118 4.15 -3.40 -23.76
CA GLY A 118 4.76 -4.32 -22.83
C GLY A 118 4.33 -3.99 -21.41
N ALA A 119 3.84 -4.99 -20.70
CA ALA A 119 3.50 -4.90 -19.29
C ALA A 119 4.12 -6.10 -18.57
N VAL A 120 5.02 -5.86 -17.62
CA VAL A 120 5.65 -6.91 -16.80
C VAL A 120 5.52 -6.52 -15.34
N TYR A 121 5.02 -7.41 -14.49
CA TYR A 121 4.89 -7.12 -13.06
C TYR A 121 5.90 -7.88 -12.21
N THR A 122 6.33 -7.27 -11.10
CA THR A 122 7.23 -7.86 -10.11
C THR A 122 6.70 -7.64 -8.71
N TYR A 123 6.56 -8.72 -7.94
CA TYR A 123 6.14 -8.70 -6.54
C TYR A 123 7.35 -8.94 -5.61
N TYR A 124 7.41 -8.16 -4.52
CA TYR A 124 8.43 -8.22 -3.49
C TYR A 124 7.79 -8.68 -2.16
N PRO A 125 7.85 -9.98 -1.81
CA PRO A 125 7.12 -10.52 -0.66
C PRO A 125 7.52 -9.93 0.69
N GLU A 126 8.75 -9.44 0.83
CA GLU A 126 9.26 -8.86 2.07
C GLU A 126 8.62 -7.51 2.41
N SER A 127 8.34 -6.69 1.39
CA SER A 127 7.65 -5.39 1.54
C SER A 127 6.17 -5.44 1.18
N GLY A 128 5.74 -6.49 0.50
CA GLY A 128 4.42 -6.63 -0.11
C GLY A 128 4.18 -5.66 -1.28
N ASP A 129 5.26 -5.12 -1.85
CA ASP A 129 5.18 -4.23 -3.01
C ASP A 129 4.96 -5.00 -4.29
N LEU A 130 4.12 -4.46 -5.17
CA LEU A 130 4.01 -4.92 -6.54
C LEU A 130 4.24 -3.73 -7.48
N PHE A 131 5.13 -3.92 -8.45
CA PHE A 131 5.44 -2.92 -9.47
C PHE A 131 5.05 -3.45 -10.85
N LEU A 132 4.64 -2.54 -11.72
CA LEU A 132 4.38 -2.76 -13.14
C LEU A 132 5.36 -1.94 -13.96
N ASP A 133 6.17 -2.62 -14.74
CA ASP A 133 6.96 -2.05 -15.82
C ASP A 133 6.04 -1.97 -17.04
N PHE A 134 5.52 -0.78 -17.31
CA PHE A 134 4.55 -0.51 -18.37
C PHE A 134 5.24 0.26 -19.49
N SER A 135 5.12 -0.20 -20.73
CA SER A 135 5.82 0.38 -21.87
C SER A 135 4.97 0.39 -23.12
N ILE A 136 5.16 1.44 -23.90
CA ILE A 136 4.64 1.55 -25.26
C ILE A 136 5.77 1.98 -26.18
N ALA A 137 5.81 1.41 -27.37
CA ALA A 137 6.72 1.83 -28.41
C ALA A 137 6.07 1.68 -29.78
N GLU A 138 6.41 2.59 -30.68
CA GLU A 138 6.01 2.49 -32.07
C GLU A 138 7.21 2.81 -32.98
N GLY A 139 7.12 2.43 -34.24
CA GLY A 139 8.14 2.71 -35.25
C GLY A 139 7.54 3.10 -36.58
N LYS A 140 8.17 4.05 -37.27
CA LYS A 140 7.84 4.45 -38.64
C LYS A 140 9.10 4.77 -39.43
N GLY A 141 9.40 3.95 -40.45
CA GLY A 141 10.64 4.04 -41.21
C GLY A 141 11.86 3.85 -40.29
N THR A 142 12.71 4.88 -40.18
CA THR A 142 13.89 4.85 -39.30
C THR A 142 13.68 5.50 -37.93
N SER A 143 12.45 5.92 -37.61
CA SER A 143 12.14 6.62 -36.36
C SER A 143 11.42 5.69 -35.38
N THR A 144 11.77 5.79 -34.10
CA THR A 144 11.18 5.01 -33.00
C THR A 144 10.95 5.92 -31.80
N SER A 145 9.81 5.73 -31.14
CA SER A 145 9.36 6.46 -29.96
C SER A 145 8.96 5.39 -28.98
N ALA A 146 9.53 5.46 -27.79
CA ALA A 146 9.29 4.48 -26.76
C ALA A 146 9.22 5.21 -25.42
N THR A 147 8.27 4.81 -24.59
CA THR A 147 8.17 5.25 -23.21
C THR A 147 8.03 4.04 -22.31
N LEU A 148 8.69 4.10 -21.16
CA LEU A 148 8.63 3.11 -20.09
C LEU A 148 8.28 3.84 -18.79
N TRP A 149 7.38 3.24 -18.02
CA TRP A 149 6.98 3.68 -16.70
C TRP A 149 7.10 2.52 -15.72
N ILE A 150 7.54 2.81 -14.51
CA ILE A 150 7.55 1.86 -13.40
C ILE A 150 6.56 2.39 -12.37
N LEU A 151 5.48 1.65 -12.16
CA LEU A 151 4.34 2.08 -11.36
C LEU A 151 4.10 1.08 -10.22
N ARG A 152 3.89 1.58 -9.00
CA ARG A 152 3.58 0.74 -7.83
C ARG A 152 2.06 0.50 -7.77
N LEU A 153 1.64 -0.72 -7.45
CA LEU A 153 0.25 -1.04 -7.15
C LEU A 153 -0.18 -0.27 -5.89
N ILE A 154 -1.27 0.49 -5.99
CA ILE A 154 -1.84 1.27 -4.88
C ILE A 154 -3.29 0.90 -4.57
N GLU A 155 -3.94 0.14 -5.45
CA GLU A 155 -5.29 -0.36 -5.25
C GLU A 155 -5.44 -1.70 -5.95
N LEU A 156 -6.01 -2.68 -5.25
CA LEU A 156 -6.36 -3.99 -5.81
C LEU A 156 -7.69 -4.46 -5.23
N THR A 157 -8.67 -4.59 -6.11
CA THR A 157 -9.97 -5.17 -5.82
C THR A 157 -10.32 -6.21 -6.90
N PRO A 158 -11.39 -7.00 -6.73
CA PRO A 158 -11.80 -7.96 -7.74
C PRO A 158 -12.10 -7.37 -9.12
N ASN A 159 -12.40 -6.06 -9.23
CA ASN A 159 -12.79 -5.45 -10.51
C ASN A 159 -11.95 -4.23 -10.87
N ARG A 160 -10.98 -3.84 -10.04
CA ARG A 160 -10.19 -2.62 -10.24
C ARG A 160 -8.76 -2.79 -9.74
N MET A 161 -7.79 -2.34 -10.54
CA MET A 161 -6.39 -2.20 -10.13
C MET A 161 -5.89 -0.82 -10.50
N VAL A 162 -5.16 -0.18 -9.58
CA VAL A 162 -4.53 1.12 -9.86
C VAL A 162 -3.05 1.00 -9.59
N PHE A 163 -2.25 1.35 -10.59
CA PHE A 163 -0.81 1.47 -10.47
C PHE A 163 -0.44 2.93 -10.64
N ALA A 164 0.38 3.46 -9.72
CA ALA A 164 0.82 4.84 -9.77
C ALA A 164 2.27 5.01 -9.32
N ASN A 165 2.91 6.10 -9.75
CA ASN A 165 4.18 6.54 -9.17
C ASN A 165 3.97 7.74 -8.24
N GLY A 166 5.04 8.14 -7.54
CA GLY A 166 5.00 9.23 -6.57
C GLY A 166 4.65 8.76 -5.16
N VAL A 167 4.33 9.72 -4.30
CA VAL A 167 3.93 9.49 -2.90
C VAL A 167 2.42 9.68 -2.76
N PRO A 168 1.78 9.19 -1.68
CA PRO A 168 0.32 9.22 -1.55
C PRO A 168 -0.31 10.62 -1.68
N GLU A 169 0.45 11.68 -1.37
CA GLU A 169 0.02 13.08 -1.47
C GLU A 169 0.44 13.77 -2.77
N ASN A 170 1.13 13.06 -3.67
CA ASN A 170 1.65 13.61 -4.93
C ASN A 170 1.91 12.47 -5.93
N ARG A 171 0.84 11.80 -6.35
CA ARG A 171 0.89 10.80 -7.40
C ARG A 171 0.77 11.45 -8.76
N GLN A 172 1.75 11.19 -9.60
CA GLN A 172 1.79 11.75 -10.94
C GLN A 172 1.15 10.79 -11.92
N ARG A 173 1.94 9.89 -12.50
CA ARG A 173 1.42 8.92 -13.46
C ARG A 173 0.60 7.86 -12.76
N ALA A 174 -0.57 7.55 -13.31
CA ALA A 174 -1.32 6.37 -12.92
C ALA A 174 -1.99 5.69 -14.12
N VAL A 175 -2.13 4.38 -14.03
CA VAL A 175 -2.95 3.55 -14.93
C VAL A 175 -4.00 2.84 -14.10
N VAL A 176 -5.24 2.91 -14.57
CA VAL A 176 -6.40 2.28 -13.94
C VAL A 176 -6.88 1.16 -14.85
N PHE A 177 -6.87 -0.06 -14.32
CA PHE A 177 -7.44 -1.23 -14.96
C PHE A 177 -8.78 -1.58 -14.34
N GLU A 178 -9.78 -1.89 -15.16
CA GLU A 178 -11.06 -2.44 -14.73
C GLU A 178 -11.46 -3.67 -15.56
N VAL A 179 -12.33 -4.49 -14.98
CA VAL A 179 -12.97 -5.61 -15.68
C VAL A 179 -14.29 -5.11 -16.25
N ASN A 180 -14.47 -5.25 -17.57
CA ASN A 180 -15.72 -4.94 -18.27
C ASN A 180 -16.83 -5.96 -17.97
#